data_AF-A0A7Z9A1S2-F1
#
_entry.id   AF-A0A7Z9A1S2-F1
#
_cell.length_a   1.000
_cell.length_b   1.000
_cell.length_c   1.000
_cell.angle_alpha   90.00
_cell.angle_beta   90.00
_cell.angle_gamma   90.00
#
_symmetry.space_group_name_H-M   'P 1'
#
loop_
_entity.id
_entity.type
_entity.pdbx_description
1 polymer ?
#
loop_
_entity_poly.entity_id
_entity_poly.type
_entity_poly.pdbx_seq_one_letter_code
_entity_poly.pdbx_strand_id
1 'polypeptide(L)'
;MAKIDAALNWMYQRKGKVTYSMINRWGPSSYDCSSAVYFALKYAGMLPANTAIGNTDSLFGSLERAGWTQVRADASGNIPARRGDVFIWGVRGASSGASGHTGFFCDDSDNIIHCNYGFNGITVNPHDVIWGYNGRPAVTIYRPPAEGPSADEVYRDTRRAVDDVLNTEFVRQGENTKEKFKPNNKTTPRAIIEWSDENFLRVQKRLDEVDRTLHSTQAEQASSLYQIELKVNGTWDGIFVASTAGGGKHPGILPLLEKIAHEEGVI
;
A
#
# COMPACT_ATOMS: atom_id res chain seq x y z
N MET A 1 -11.03 3.15 3.86
CA MET A 1 -11.12 1.80 4.47
C MET A 1 -10.09 0.95 3.76
N ALA A 2 -9.19 0.30 4.50
CA ALA A 2 -8.19 -0.57 3.89
C ALA A 2 -8.89 -1.67 3.06
N LYS A 3 -8.30 -2.10 1.95
CA LYS A 3 -8.89 -3.16 1.10
C LYS A 3 -9.10 -4.43 1.90
N ILE A 4 -8.16 -4.77 2.80
CA ILE A 4 -8.33 -5.94 3.65
C ILE A 4 -9.54 -5.84 4.59
N ASP A 5 -9.87 -4.65 5.09
CA ASP A 5 -11.09 -4.43 5.88
C ASP A 5 -12.35 -4.62 5.02
N ALA A 6 -12.32 -4.21 3.75
CA ALA A 6 -13.43 -4.46 2.82
C ALA A 6 -13.64 -5.96 2.56
N ALA A 7 -12.55 -6.75 2.44
CA ALA A 7 -12.64 -8.20 2.30
C ALA A 7 -13.24 -8.87 3.55
N LEU A 8 -12.78 -8.47 4.74
CA LEU A 8 -13.29 -8.98 6.01
C LEU A 8 -14.75 -8.57 6.22
N ASN A 9 -15.13 -7.33 5.90
CA ASN A 9 -16.51 -6.86 5.95
C ASN A 9 -17.42 -7.67 5.01
N TRP A 10 -16.94 -8.01 3.81
CA TRP A 10 -17.68 -8.87 2.88
C TRP A 10 -18.01 -10.24 3.49
N MET A 11 -17.04 -10.84 4.22
CA MET A 11 -17.24 -12.09 4.95
C MET A 11 -18.23 -11.90 6.11
N TYR A 12 -18.09 -10.85 6.91
CA TYR A 12 -18.99 -10.54 8.03
C TYR A 12 -20.44 -10.31 7.61
N GLN A 13 -20.66 -9.63 6.48
CA GLN A 13 -22.02 -9.40 5.96
C GLN A 13 -22.76 -10.69 5.63
N ARG A 14 -22.03 -11.76 5.32
CA ARG A 14 -22.54 -13.10 4.96
C ARG A 14 -22.47 -14.11 6.10
N LYS A 15 -21.82 -13.78 7.21
CA LYS A 15 -21.76 -14.62 8.42
C LYS A 15 -23.18 -15.02 8.84
N GLY A 16 -23.43 -16.33 8.93
CA GLY A 16 -24.73 -16.89 9.30
C GLY A 16 -25.87 -16.68 8.30
N LYS A 17 -25.60 -16.18 7.07
CA LYS A 17 -26.62 -15.90 6.04
C LYS A 17 -26.45 -16.71 4.76
N VAL A 18 -25.37 -17.48 4.66
CA VAL A 18 -25.02 -18.30 3.50
C VAL A 18 -24.67 -19.70 3.97
N THR A 19 -24.83 -20.70 3.10
CA THR A 19 -24.51 -22.10 3.41
C THR A 19 -23.18 -22.54 2.80
N TYR A 20 -22.64 -23.66 3.31
CA TYR A 20 -21.46 -24.27 2.73
C TYR A 20 -21.84 -25.17 1.55
N SER A 21 -21.16 -25.03 0.41
CA SER A 21 -21.30 -25.96 -0.72
C SER A 21 -20.08 -25.94 -1.63
N MET A 22 -19.50 -27.12 -1.89
CA MET A 22 -18.44 -27.29 -2.90
C MET A 22 -18.99 -27.39 -4.33
N ILE A 23 -20.29 -27.67 -4.48
CA ILE A 23 -20.98 -27.74 -5.78
C ILE A 23 -21.51 -26.35 -6.14
N ASN A 24 -22.32 -25.76 -5.27
CA ASN A 24 -22.95 -24.45 -5.45
C ASN A 24 -22.08 -23.35 -4.83
N ARG A 25 -20.84 -23.22 -5.27
CA ARG A 25 -19.82 -22.37 -4.62
C ARG A 25 -19.73 -20.94 -5.17
N TRP A 26 -20.67 -20.54 -6.02
CA TRP A 26 -20.57 -19.33 -6.85
C TRP A 26 -21.38 -18.14 -6.30
N GLY A 27 -21.99 -18.30 -5.12
CA GLY A 27 -22.91 -17.33 -4.55
C GLY A 27 -24.27 -17.25 -5.26
N PRO A 28 -25.16 -16.36 -4.78
CA PRO A 28 -25.01 -15.55 -3.58
C PRO A 28 -25.36 -16.29 -2.27
N SER A 29 -26.07 -17.42 -2.36
CA SER A 29 -26.59 -18.14 -1.18
C SER A 29 -25.60 -19.15 -0.58
N SER A 30 -24.60 -19.59 -1.34
CA SER A 30 -23.64 -20.59 -0.88
C SER A 30 -22.24 -20.41 -1.47
N TYR A 31 -21.26 -20.84 -0.68
CA TYR A 31 -19.84 -20.78 -0.98
C TYR A 31 -19.14 -21.99 -0.35
N ASP A 32 -17.94 -22.34 -0.80
CA ASP A 32 -16.99 -23.16 -0.03
C ASP A 32 -15.91 -22.28 0.59
N CYS A 33 -14.94 -22.91 1.28
CA CYS A 33 -13.87 -22.21 1.99
C CYS A 33 -13.08 -21.28 1.07
N SER A 34 -12.59 -21.80 -0.06
CA SER A 34 -11.75 -21.05 -0.99
C SER A 34 -12.52 -20.05 -1.85
N SER A 35 -13.72 -20.40 -2.34
CA SER A 35 -14.54 -19.46 -3.11
C SER A 35 -14.93 -18.25 -2.27
N ALA A 36 -15.27 -18.43 -0.99
CA ALA A 36 -15.55 -17.31 -0.09
C ALA A 36 -14.35 -16.35 0.00
N VAL A 37 -13.12 -16.88 0.13
CA VAL A 37 -11.89 -16.07 0.13
C VAL A 37 -11.69 -15.36 -1.22
N TYR A 38 -11.82 -16.07 -2.35
CA TYR A 38 -11.71 -15.46 -3.68
C TYR A 38 -12.71 -14.34 -3.90
N PHE A 39 -13.98 -14.53 -3.56
CA PHE A 39 -15.01 -13.49 -3.71
C PHE A 39 -14.76 -12.30 -2.79
N ALA A 40 -14.35 -12.52 -1.54
CA ALA A 40 -13.99 -11.45 -0.62
C ALA A 40 -12.82 -10.60 -1.14
N LEU A 41 -11.75 -11.25 -1.60
CA LEU A 41 -10.57 -10.57 -2.14
C LEU A 41 -10.85 -9.84 -3.46
N LYS A 42 -11.68 -10.43 -4.34
CA LYS A 42 -12.13 -9.76 -5.57
C LYS A 42 -13.00 -8.54 -5.26
N TYR A 43 -13.93 -8.65 -4.31
CA TYR A 43 -14.76 -7.54 -3.86
C TYR A 43 -13.92 -6.37 -3.33
N ALA A 44 -12.86 -6.68 -2.58
CA ALA A 44 -11.93 -5.70 -2.04
C ALA A 44 -10.93 -5.12 -3.06
N GLY A 45 -10.90 -5.61 -4.30
CA GLY A 45 -9.90 -5.21 -5.30
C GLY A 45 -8.47 -5.65 -4.92
N MET A 46 -8.35 -6.74 -4.17
CA MET A 46 -7.08 -7.40 -3.81
C MET A 46 -6.73 -8.56 -4.76
N LEU A 47 -7.71 -9.01 -5.54
CA LEU A 47 -7.51 -9.84 -6.73
C LEU A 47 -8.12 -9.12 -7.94
N PRO A 48 -7.52 -9.21 -9.14
CA PRO A 48 -8.12 -8.68 -10.36
C PRO A 48 -9.58 -9.15 -10.57
N ALA A 49 -10.43 -8.27 -11.09
CA ALA A 49 -11.85 -8.58 -11.29
C ALA A 49 -12.08 -9.79 -12.22
N ASN A 50 -11.16 -10.05 -13.14
CA ASN A 50 -11.20 -11.19 -14.07
C ASN A 50 -10.55 -12.47 -13.50
N THR A 51 -10.01 -12.47 -12.28
CA THR A 51 -9.46 -13.69 -11.66
C THR A 51 -10.53 -14.76 -11.54
N ALA A 52 -10.29 -15.94 -12.12
CA ALA A 52 -11.18 -17.08 -11.98
C ALA A 52 -11.25 -17.52 -10.51
N ILE A 53 -12.43 -17.95 -10.05
CA ILE A 53 -12.58 -18.48 -8.69
C ILE A 53 -11.98 -19.88 -8.66
N GLY A 54 -10.79 -19.99 -8.09
CA GLY A 54 -10.07 -21.25 -7.95
C GLY A 54 -10.54 -22.08 -6.76
N ASN A 55 -9.72 -23.06 -6.39
CA ASN A 55 -9.84 -23.85 -5.17
C ASN A 55 -8.70 -23.50 -4.19
N THR A 56 -8.65 -24.18 -3.05
CA THR A 56 -7.64 -23.98 -2.00
C THR A 56 -6.21 -24.19 -2.52
N ASP A 57 -5.99 -25.11 -3.45
CA ASP A 57 -4.66 -25.37 -4.01
C ASP A 57 -4.20 -24.25 -4.96
N SER A 58 -5.09 -23.77 -5.83
CA SER A 58 -4.79 -22.62 -6.69
C SER A 58 -4.68 -21.29 -5.94
N LEU A 59 -5.20 -21.23 -4.70
CA LEU A 59 -5.18 -20.02 -3.88
C LEU A 59 -3.75 -19.61 -3.52
N PHE A 60 -2.88 -20.58 -3.21
CA PHE A 60 -1.44 -20.34 -2.98
C PHE A 60 -0.84 -19.45 -4.08
N GLY A 61 -0.91 -19.89 -5.34
CA GLY A 61 -0.36 -19.13 -6.47
C GLY A 61 -1.14 -17.85 -6.79
N SER A 62 -2.43 -17.79 -6.44
CA SER A 62 -3.25 -16.59 -6.68
C SER A 62 -2.88 -15.44 -5.75
N LEU A 63 -2.62 -15.74 -4.48
CA LEU A 63 -2.14 -14.79 -3.49
C LEU A 63 -0.74 -14.28 -3.86
N GLU A 64 0.17 -15.20 -4.21
CA GLU A 64 1.55 -14.87 -4.61
C GLU A 64 1.59 -13.94 -5.83
N ARG A 65 0.80 -14.24 -6.88
CA ARG A 65 0.68 -13.36 -8.05
C ARG A 65 0.08 -12.00 -7.73
N ALA A 66 -0.69 -11.89 -6.66
CA ALA A 66 -1.29 -10.65 -6.18
C ALA A 66 -0.40 -9.90 -5.17
N GLY A 67 0.86 -10.33 -4.99
CA GLY A 67 1.84 -9.65 -4.14
C GLY A 67 1.71 -9.98 -2.65
N TRP A 68 0.92 -10.99 -2.29
CA TRP A 68 0.88 -11.47 -0.91
C TRP A 68 2.16 -12.23 -0.58
N THR A 69 2.61 -12.12 0.67
CA THR A 69 3.86 -12.73 1.13
C THR A 69 3.60 -13.77 2.19
N GLN A 70 4.29 -14.91 2.13
CA GLN A 70 4.17 -15.93 3.16
C GLN A 70 4.77 -15.46 4.47
N VAL A 71 4.02 -15.56 5.56
CA VAL A 71 4.50 -15.26 6.92
C VAL A 71 5.44 -16.39 7.35
N ARG A 72 6.65 -16.01 7.74
CA ARG A 72 7.64 -16.97 8.26
C ARG A 72 7.36 -17.28 9.73
N ALA A 73 7.57 -18.54 10.09
CA ALA A 73 7.62 -18.94 11.49
C ALA A 73 8.77 -18.21 12.20
N ASP A 74 8.54 -17.86 13.45
CA ASP A 74 9.58 -17.39 14.35
C ASP A 74 10.48 -18.55 14.85
N ALA A 75 11.47 -18.22 15.67
CA ALA A 75 12.42 -19.20 16.20
C ALA A 75 11.79 -20.33 17.02
N SER A 76 10.56 -20.14 17.53
CA SER A 76 9.80 -21.15 18.27
C SER A 76 8.94 -22.05 17.37
N GLY A 77 8.91 -21.78 16.06
CA GLY A 77 8.06 -22.47 15.11
C GLY A 77 6.63 -21.91 15.05
N ASN A 78 6.33 -20.86 15.81
CA ASN A 78 5.05 -20.17 15.76
C ASN A 78 4.99 -19.25 14.54
N ILE A 79 3.88 -19.23 13.82
CA ILE A 79 3.67 -18.31 12.70
C ILE A 79 2.87 -17.12 13.22
N PRO A 80 3.46 -15.91 13.34
CA PRO A 80 2.81 -14.76 13.97
C PRO A 80 1.72 -14.18 13.07
N ALA A 81 0.55 -14.81 13.09
CA ALA A 81 -0.65 -14.40 12.40
C ALA A 81 -1.13 -13.04 12.90
N ARG A 82 -1.80 -12.31 12.02
CA ARG A 82 -2.41 -11.01 12.32
C ARG A 82 -3.74 -10.88 11.60
N ARG A 83 -4.58 -9.96 12.06
CA ARG A 83 -5.81 -9.59 11.38
C ARG A 83 -5.52 -9.30 9.89
N GLY A 84 -6.30 -9.94 9.02
CA GLY A 84 -6.20 -9.78 7.57
C GLY A 84 -5.30 -10.79 6.88
N ASP A 85 -4.50 -11.56 7.61
CA ASP A 85 -3.76 -12.67 7.01
C ASP A 85 -4.73 -13.75 6.50
N VAL A 86 -4.40 -14.38 5.37
CA VAL A 86 -5.11 -15.54 4.84
C VAL A 86 -4.37 -16.80 5.27
N PHE A 87 -5.07 -17.73 5.93
CA PHE A 87 -4.52 -19.05 6.23
C PHE A 87 -4.91 -20.05 5.15
N ILE A 88 -4.02 -20.98 4.86
CA ILE A 88 -4.28 -22.16 4.04
C ILE A 88 -3.82 -23.38 4.82
N TRP A 89 -4.78 -24.25 5.13
CA TRP A 89 -4.54 -25.58 5.66
C TRP A 89 -4.43 -26.57 4.50
N GLY A 90 -3.33 -27.31 4.46
CA GLY A 90 -3.03 -28.28 3.42
C GLY A 90 -1.64 -28.10 2.82
N VAL A 91 -1.26 -29.03 1.95
CA VAL A 91 0.01 -29.04 1.23
C VAL A 91 -0.23 -28.60 -0.22
N ARG A 92 0.60 -27.69 -0.74
CA ARG A 92 0.54 -27.26 -2.14
C ARG A 92 0.62 -28.45 -3.09
N GLY A 93 -0.22 -28.47 -4.12
CA GLY A 93 -0.39 -29.59 -5.06
C GLY A 93 -1.28 -30.71 -4.53
N ALA A 94 -1.74 -30.64 -3.28
CA ALA A 94 -2.53 -31.68 -2.62
C ALA A 94 -3.68 -31.10 -1.76
N SER A 95 -4.00 -29.81 -1.89
CA SER A 95 -5.02 -29.13 -1.07
C SER A 95 -6.39 -29.00 -1.76
N SER A 96 -6.61 -29.72 -2.87
CA SER A 96 -7.88 -29.67 -3.60
C SER A 96 -8.99 -30.46 -2.90
N GLY A 97 -10.24 -30.07 -3.16
CA GLY A 97 -11.40 -30.79 -2.61
C GLY A 97 -11.48 -30.67 -1.08
N ALA A 98 -11.71 -31.79 -0.41
CA ALA A 98 -11.79 -31.86 1.05
C ALA A 98 -10.41 -31.86 1.75
N SER A 99 -9.32 -31.95 0.99
CA SER A 99 -7.95 -32.06 1.52
C SER A 99 -7.34 -30.72 1.92
N GLY A 100 -8.06 -29.62 1.75
CA GLY A 100 -7.59 -28.29 2.13
C GLY A 100 -8.70 -27.40 2.68
N HIS A 101 -8.31 -26.40 3.45
CA HIS A 101 -9.24 -25.43 4.04
C HIS A 101 -8.59 -24.05 4.15
N THR A 102 -9.38 -22.99 4.10
CA THR A 102 -8.85 -21.61 4.08
C THR A 102 -9.87 -20.60 4.59
N GLY A 103 -9.38 -19.42 4.95
CA GLY A 103 -10.14 -18.28 5.46
C GLY A 103 -9.20 -17.16 5.84
N PHE A 104 -9.71 -16.20 6.62
CA PHE A 104 -8.91 -15.08 7.10
C PHE A 104 -8.78 -15.13 8.62
N PHE A 105 -7.63 -14.70 9.14
CA PHE A 105 -7.56 -14.20 10.50
C PHE A 105 -8.33 -12.89 10.58
N CYS A 106 -9.31 -12.81 11.47
CA CYS A 106 -10.25 -11.70 11.56
C CYS A 106 -9.97 -10.76 12.72
N ASP A 107 -9.03 -11.10 13.59
CA ASP A 107 -8.46 -10.24 14.64
C ASP A 107 -7.02 -10.66 14.94
N ASP A 108 -6.39 -9.97 15.90
CA ASP A 108 -5.03 -10.26 16.38
C ASP A 108 -5.04 -11.24 17.58
N SER A 109 -6.16 -11.94 17.81
CA SER A 109 -6.33 -12.95 18.87
C SER A 109 -6.59 -14.34 18.28
N ASP A 110 -6.08 -14.58 17.08
CA ASP A 110 -6.18 -15.83 16.33
C ASP A 110 -7.61 -16.33 16.06
N ASN A 111 -8.61 -15.44 16.04
CA ASN A 111 -9.92 -15.85 15.52
C ASN A 111 -9.93 -15.80 14.00
N ILE A 112 -10.51 -16.81 13.38
CA ILE A 112 -10.66 -16.92 11.93
C ILE A 112 -12.10 -16.72 11.50
N ILE A 113 -12.29 -16.06 10.36
CA ILE A 113 -13.56 -16.02 9.61
C ILE A 113 -13.43 -16.83 8.33
N HIS A 114 -14.31 -17.82 8.16
CA HIS A 114 -14.20 -18.78 7.08
C HIS A 114 -15.54 -19.43 6.75
N CYS A 115 -15.75 -19.80 5.48
CA CYS A 115 -16.88 -20.66 5.09
C CYS A 115 -16.50 -22.11 5.32
N ASN A 116 -17.27 -22.87 6.10
CA ASN A 116 -16.91 -24.24 6.47
C ASN A 116 -18.10 -25.18 6.54
N TYR A 117 -17.77 -26.46 6.35
CA TYR A 117 -18.71 -27.55 6.39
C TYR A 117 -19.33 -27.75 7.78
N GLY A 118 -18.51 -27.74 8.84
CA GLY A 118 -18.94 -28.07 10.21
C GLY A 118 -20.05 -27.19 10.77
N PHE A 119 -20.08 -25.90 10.39
CA PHE A 119 -21.12 -24.94 10.78
C PHE A 119 -22.06 -24.56 9.62
N ASN A 120 -21.95 -25.25 8.47
CA ASN A 120 -22.73 -25.01 7.27
C ASN A 120 -22.84 -23.53 6.86
N GLY A 121 -21.71 -22.85 6.70
CA GLY A 121 -21.69 -21.46 6.26
C GLY A 121 -20.47 -20.69 6.73
N ILE A 122 -20.57 -19.35 6.68
CA ILE A 122 -19.52 -18.46 7.19
C ILE A 122 -19.70 -18.25 8.69
N THR A 123 -18.67 -18.58 9.46
CA THR A 123 -18.61 -18.40 10.92
C THR A 123 -17.29 -17.77 11.35
N VAL A 124 -17.25 -17.32 12.61
CA VAL A 124 -16.03 -16.88 13.28
C VAL A 124 -15.73 -17.88 14.38
N ASN A 125 -14.50 -18.40 14.43
CA ASN A 125 -14.08 -19.42 15.38
C ASN A 125 -12.61 -19.21 15.77
N PRO A 126 -12.18 -19.65 16.97
CA PRO A 126 -10.76 -19.66 17.32
C PRO A 126 -9.99 -20.61 16.38
N HIS A 127 -8.89 -20.13 15.79
CA HIS A 127 -8.09 -20.87 14.81
C HIS A 127 -7.66 -22.24 15.35
N ASP A 128 -6.97 -22.26 16.49
CA ASP A 128 -6.35 -23.48 17.03
C ASP A 128 -7.36 -24.56 17.43
N VAL A 129 -8.57 -24.14 17.82
CA VAL A 129 -9.67 -25.06 18.13
C VAL A 129 -10.13 -25.77 16.85
N ILE A 130 -10.42 -25.02 15.79
CA ILE A 130 -10.88 -25.60 14.52
C ILE A 130 -9.75 -26.37 13.84
N TRP A 131 -8.52 -25.85 13.88
CA TRP A 131 -7.33 -26.51 13.36
C TRP A 131 -7.10 -27.86 14.06
N GLY A 132 -7.27 -27.92 15.38
CA GLY A 132 -7.24 -29.15 16.17
C GLY A 132 -8.30 -30.16 15.72
N TYR A 133 -9.56 -29.74 15.54
CA TYR A 133 -10.63 -30.60 15.06
C TYR A 133 -10.41 -31.14 13.63
N ASN A 134 -9.60 -30.45 12.81
CA ASN A 134 -9.26 -30.88 11.46
C ASN A 134 -7.99 -31.75 11.42
N GLY A 135 -7.50 -32.22 12.57
CA GLY A 135 -6.32 -33.11 12.64
C GLY A 135 -4.99 -32.38 12.48
N ARG A 136 -4.95 -31.07 12.75
CA ARG A 136 -3.75 -30.22 12.69
C ARG A 136 -3.00 -30.31 11.34
N PRO A 137 -3.67 -30.03 10.22
CA PRO A 137 -3.04 -30.04 8.90
C PRO A 137 -1.89 -29.02 8.82
N ALA A 138 -0.97 -29.21 7.88
CA ALA A 138 0.07 -28.21 7.59
C ALA A 138 -0.58 -26.85 7.32
N VAL A 139 0.00 -25.79 7.90
CA VAL A 139 -0.53 -24.42 7.79
C VAL A 139 0.46 -23.52 7.07
N THR A 140 -0.04 -22.80 6.06
CA THR A 140 0.65 -21.70 5.40
C THR A 140 -0.15 -20.43 5.62
N ILE A 141 0.48 -19.34 6.05
CA ILE A 141 -0.18 -18.05 6.25
C ILE A 141 0.38 -17.04 5.25
N TYR A 142 -0.49 -16.31 4.57
CA TYR A 142 -0.17 -15.24 3.65
C TYR A 142 -0.60 -13.89 4.22
N ARG A 143 0.32 -12.93 4.21
CA ARG A 143 0.09 -11.55 4.60
C ARG A 143 -0.25 -10.70 3.39
N PRO A 144 -1.28 -9.82 3.48
CA PRO A 144 -1.56 -8.90 2.40
C PRO A 144 -0.35 -8.00 2.12
N PRO A 145 -0.15 -7.57 0.87
CA PRO A 145 0.85 -6.55 0.56
C PRO A 145 0.57 -5.31 1.42
N ALA A 146 1.61 -4.62 1.86
CA ALA A 146 1.45 -3.35 2.55
C ALA A 146 0.60 -2.42 1.66
N GLU A 147 -0.58 -2.04 2.16
CA GLU A 147 -1.36 -1.00 1.51
C GLU A 147 -0.59 0.30 1.78
N GLY A 148 0.05 0.85 0.73
CA GLY A 148 0.54 2.23 0.80
C GLY A 148 -0.60 3.17 1.22
N PRO A 149 -0.28 4.34 1.80
CA PRO A 149 -1.29 5.25 2.30
C PRO A 149 -2.34 5.54 1.22
N SER A 150 -3.62 5.45 1.57
CA SER A 150 -4.70 5.70 0.61
C SER A 150 -4.59 7.12 0.04
N ALA A 151 -5.11 7.36 -1.17
CA ALA A 151 -5.07 8.69 -1.77
C ALA A 151 -5.67 9.78 -0.86
N ASP A 152 -6.70 9.43 -0.07
CA ASP A 152 -7.31 10.32 0.93
C ASP A 152 -6.43 10.54 2.17
N GLU A 153 -5.61 9.57 2.55
CA GLU A 153 -4.61 9.72 3.63
C GLU A 153 -3.43 10.55 3.14
N VAL A 154 -2.88 10.27 1.96
CA VAL A 154 -1.85 11.11 1.33
C VAL A 154 -2.36 12.55 1.16
N TYR A 155 -3.59 12.73 0.68
CA TYR A 155 -4.18 14.05 0.52
C TYR A 155 -4.37 14.78 1.85
N ARG A 156 -4.89 14.10 2.89
CA ARG A 156 -5.07 14.70 4.22
C ARG A 156 -3.74 15.01 4.89
N ASP A 157 -2.76 14.12 4.83
CA ASP A 157 -1.46 14.31 5.45
C ASP A 157 -0.66 15.39 4.71
N THR A 158 -0.73 15.43 3.38
CA THR A 158 -0.16 16.53 2.58
C THR A 158 -0.85 17.84 2.92
N ARG A 159 -2.18 17.86 2.99
CA ARG A 159 -2.95 19.07 3.33
C ARG A 159 -2.68 19.53 4.76
N ARG A 160 -2.53 18.61 5.71
CA ARG A 160 -2.16 18.90 7.10
C ARG A 160 -0.73 19.40 7.19
N ALA A 161 0.21 18.82 6.45
CA ALA A 161 1.59 19.31 6.40
C ALA A 161 1.66 20.72 5.79
N VAL A 162 0.84 21.00 4.77
CA VAL A 162 0.66 22.34 4.19
C VAL A 162 0.00 23.27 5.21
N ASP A 163 -1.06 22.85 5.89
CA ASP A 163 -1.75 23.64 6.92
C ASP A 163 -0.86 23.87 8.14
N ASP A 164 0.01 22.94 8.53
CA ASP A 164 0.99 23.11 9.60
C ASP A 164 2.10 24.09 9.18
N VAL A 165 2.48 24.10 7.90
CA VAL A 165 3.40 25.11 7.33
C VAL A 165 2.74 26.49 7.27
N LEU A 166 1.44 26.56 6.97
CA LEU A 166 0.70 27.81 6.86
C LEU A 166 0.18 28.33 8.22
N ASN A 167 -0.06 27.46 9.20
CA ASN A 167 -0.65 27.78 10.51
C ASN A 167 0.30 27.63 11.69
N THR A 168 1.53 27.12 11.51
CA THR A 168 2.63 27.55 12.39
C THR A 168 2.66 29.08 12.37
N GLU A 169 3.10 29.74 13.44
CA GLU A 169 3.09 31.20 13.69
C GLU A 169 3.45 32.15 12.50
N PHE A 170 3.90 31.60 11.38
CA PHE A 170 4.43 32.19 10.17
C PHE A 170 3.47 32.96 9.26
N VAL A 171 2.13 32.87 9.38
CA VAL A 171 1.23 33.63 8.47
C VAL A 171 0.16 34.48 9.16
N ARG A 172 -0.30 34.15 10.38
CA ARG A 172 -1.43 34.88 11.00
C ARG A 172 -1.08 36.10 11.85
N GLN A 173 0.19 36.41 12.07
CA GLN A 173 0.56 37.65 12.73
C GLN A 173 1.53 38.44 11.88
N GLY A 174 0.99 39.42 11.14
CA GLY A 174 1.74 40.57 10.63
C GLY A 174 2.41 41.43 11.72
N GLU A 175 2.57 40.89 12.94
CA GLU A 175 3.18 41.50 14.11
C GLU A 175 4.67 41.11 14.24
N ASN A 176 5.09 39.92 13.75
CA ASN A 176 6.45 39.42 13.97
C ASN A 176 7.53 40.05 13.06
N THR A 177 7.15 40.63 11.92
CA THR A 177 8.10 41.37 11.06
C THR A 177 8.52 42.69 11.70
N LYS A 178 7.61 43.41 12.38
CA LYS A 178 7.96 44.69 13.02
C LYS A 178 8.87 44.51 14.23
N GLU A 179 8.74 43.42 14.99
CA GLU A 179 9.59 43.15 16.15
C GLU A 179 10.95 42.53 15.78
N LYS A 180 11.00 41.65 14.78
CA LYS A 180 12.24 40.99 14.36
C LYS A 180 13.21 41.92 13.60
N PHE A 181 12.70 42.96 12.93
CA PHE A 181 13.52 43.94 12.20
C PHE A 181 13.81 45.24 12.99
N LYS A 182 13.25 45.38 14.20
CA LYS A 182 13.50 46.52 15.11
C LYS A 182 14.99 46.75 15.47
N PRO A 183 15.83 45.73 15.68
CA PRO A 183 17.19 45.97 16.19
C PRO A 183 18.21 46.48 15.16
N ASN A 184 17.96 46.39 13.85
CA ASN A 184 19.01 46.57 12.84
C ASN A 184 18.63 47.43 11.61
N ASN A 185 17.49 48.12 11.63
CA ASN A 185 17.05 48.98 10.51
C ASN A 185 17.11 48.30 9.12
N LYS A 186 16.85 46.98 9.05
CA LYS A 186 16.82 46.21 7.80
C LYS A 186 15.37 45.93 7.37
N THR A 187 14.61 46.98 7.11
CA THR A 187 13.31 46.90 6.41
C THR A 187 13.51 47.08 4.91
N THR A 188 14.59 46.54 4.34
CA THR A 188 14.86 46.65 2.90
C THR A 188 14.15 45.50 2.17
N PRO A 189 13.58 45.74 0.97
CA PRO A 189 12.94 44.70 0.16
C PRO A 189 13.82 43.45 -0.03
N ARG A 190 15.13 43.65 -0.10
CA ARG A 190 16.14 42.59 -0.17
C ARG A 190 16.12 41.63 1.03
N ALA A 191 15.98 42.14 2.27
CA ALA A 191 15.92 41.30 3.46
C ALA A 191 14.61 40.48 3.52
N ILE A 192 13.53 41.02 2.94
CA ILE A 192 12.25 40.32 2.80
C ILE A 192 12.36 39.21 1.74
N ILE A 193 12.99 39.50 0.61
CA ILE A 193 13.24 38.54 -0.48
C ILE A 193 14.16 37.41 0.01
N GLU A 194 15.27 37.73 0.67
CA GLU A 194 16.21 36.75 1.23
C GLU A 194 15.52 35.84 2.26
N TRP A 195 14.69 36.41 3.14
CA TRP A 195 13.91 35.61 4.09
C TRP A 195 12.86 34.74 3.39
N SER A 196 12.15 35.26 2.39
CA SER A 196 11.19 34.47 1.62
C SER A 196 11.86 33.31 0.87
N ASP A 197 13.03 33.54 0.26
CA ASP A 197 13.81 32.54 -0.44
C ASP A 197 14.28 31.40 0.48
N GLU A 198 14.82 31.74 1.65
CA GLU A 198 15.19 30.74 2.67
C GLU A 198 14.01 29.88 3.12
N ASN A 199 12.80 30.45 3.19
CA ASN A 199 11.60 29.70 3.54
C ASN A 199 11.11 28.81 2.39
N PHE A 200 11.15 29.28 1.15
CA PHE A 200 10.80 28.46 -0.02
C PHE A 200 11.74 27.27 -0.19
N LEU A 201 13.05 27.47 0.02
CA LEU A 201 14.05 26.39 0.01
C LEU A 201 13.78 25.33 1.08
N ARG A 202 13.31 25.73 2.27
CA ARG A 202 12.92 24.78 3.34
C ARG A 202 11.67 23.98 2.96
N VAL A 203 10.69 24.60 2.32
CA VAL A 203 9.49 23.91 1.83
C VAL A 203 9.86 22.92 0.72
N GLN A 204 10.70 23.33 -0.23
CA GLN A 204 11.18 22.46 -1.32
C GLN A 204 11.92 21.24 -0.78
N LYS A 205 12.83 21.42 0.17
CA LYS A 205 13.57 20.31 0.79
C LYS A 205 12.64 19.29 1.47
N ARG A 206 11.56 19.75 2.12
CA ARG A 206 10.57 18.87 2.75
C ARG A 206 9.72 18.13 1.71
N LEU A 207 9.38 18.77 0.60
CA LEU A 207 8.71 18.10 -0.53
C LEU A 207 9.60 17.01 -1.14
N ASP A 208 10.90 17.27 -1.31
CA ASP A 208 11.86 16.27 -1.80
C ASP A 208 12.01 15.07 -0.84
N GLU A 209 11.96 15.30 0.48
CA GLU A 209 11.99 14.23 1.49
C GLU A 209 10.71 13.38 1.47
N VAL A 210 9.54 14.01 1.30
CA VAL A 210 8.26 13.30 1.11
C VAL A 210 8.28 12.48 -0.18
N ASP A 211 8.78 13.05 -1.27
CA ASP A 211 8.87 12.39 -2.57
C ASP A 211 9.82 11.19 -2.52
N ARG A 212 10.99 11.32 -1.89
CA ARG A 212 11.89 10.17 -1.64
C ARG A 212 11.23 9.08 -0.80
N THR A 213 10.46 9.46 0.21
CA THR A 213 9.78 8.49 1.08
C THR A 213 8.73 7.73 0.27
N LEU A 214 7.94 8.42 -0.55
CA LEU A 214 6.96 7.83 -1.45
C LEU A 214 7.61 6.89 -2.49
N HIS A 215 8.73 7.30 -3.09
CA HIS A 215 9.50 6.48 -4.04
C HIS A 215 10.14 5.25 -3.38
N SER A 216 10.58 5.36 -2.11
CA SER A 216 11.12 4.21 -1.37
C SER A 216 10.05 3.13 -1.09
N THR A 217 8.80 3.54 -0.88
CA THR A 217 7.66 2.63 -0.73
C THR A 217 7.24 1.97 -2.06
N GLN A 218 7.45 2.65 -3.20
CA GLN A 218 7.26 2.05 -4.53
C GLN A 218 8.39 1.07 -4.92
N ALA A 219 9.62 1.32 -4.47
CA ALA A 219 10.78 0.45 -4.74
C ALA A 219 10.64 -0.96 -4.13
N GLU A 220 9.91 -1.10 -3.02
CA GLU A 220 9.59 -2.41 -2.42
C GLU A 220 8.67 -3.28 -3.30
N GLN A 221 8.03 -2.72 -4.33
CA GLN A 221 7.18 -3.44 -5.29
C GLN A 221 7.85 -3.70 -6.67
N ALA A 222 9.08 -3.24 -6.89
CA ALA A 222 9.62 -3.00 -8.24
C ALA A 222 10.50 -4.11 -8.86
N SER A 223 10.46 -5.36 -8.41
CA SER A 223 11.23 -6.45 -9.07
C SER A 223 10.79 -6.70 -10.53
N SER A 224 9.56 -6.34 -10.88
CA SER A 224 8.98 -6.49 -12.22
C SER A 224 9.23 -5.26 -13.13
N LEU A 225 9.42 -4.07 -12.55
CA LEU A 225 9.67 -2.82 -13.28
C LEU A 225 11.12 -2.71 -13.76
N TYR A 226 12.10 -3.17 -12.99
CA TYR A 226 13.52 -3.16 -13.38
C TYR A 226 13.79 -3.91 -14.70
N GLN A 227 13.04 -5.00 -14.94
CA GLN A 227 13.14 -5.78 -16.18
C GLN A 227 12.50 -5.08 -17.39
N ILE A 228 11.53 -4.19 -17.15
CA ILE A 228 10.90 -3.35 -18.17
C ILE A 228 11.79 -2.13 -18.47
N GLU A 229 12.38 -1.53 -17.44
CA GLU A 229 13.29 -0.39 -17.52
C GLU A 229 14.58 -0.71 -18.29
N LEU A 230 15.16 -1.91 -18.08
CA LEU A 230 16.30 -2.39 -18.87
C LEU A 230 15.99 -2.53 -20.37
N LYS A 231 14.76 -2.94 -20.72
CA LYS A 231 14.31 -3.05 -22.12
C LYS A 231 14.05 -1.68 -22.74
N VAL A 232 13.52 -0.74 -21.96
CA VAL A 232 13.28 0.64 -22.40
C VAL A 232 14.61 1.38 -22.59
N ASN A 233 15.53 1.35 -21.62
CA ASN A 233 16.84 2.00 -21.73
C ASN A 233 17.70 1.45 -22.87
N GLY A 234 17.69 0.12 -23.10
CA GLY A 234 18.38 -0.46 -24.25
C GLY A 234 17.84 -0.01 -25.62
N THR A 235 16.57 0.39 -25.68
CA THR A 235 15.93 0.94 -26.89
C THR A 235 16.15 2.46 -27.01
N TRP A 236 16.26 3.16 -25.87
CA TRP A 236 16.48 4.61 -25.80
C TRP A 236 17.95 5.02 -26.05
N ASP A 237 18.92 4.26 -25.54
CA ASP A 237 20.35 4.55 -25.72
C ASP A 237 20.81 4.38 -27.18
N GLY A 238 20.16 3.51 -27.95
CA GLY A 238 20.46 3.33 -29.39
C GLY A 238 20.01 4.50 -30.28
N ILE A 239 19.05 5.32 -29.83
CA ILE A 239 18.46 6.40 -30.63
C ILE A 239 19.12 7.76 -30.34
N PHE A 240 19.64 8.00 -29.14
CA PHE A 240 20.14 9.33 -28.73
C PHE A 240 21.65 9.43 -28.46
N VAL A 241 22.41 8.33 -28.38
CA VAL A 241 23.87 8.39 -28.17
C VAL A 241 24.63 8.93 -29.40
N ALA A 242 23.98 9.03 -30.56
CA ALA A 242 24.61 9.63 -31.76
C ALA A 242 24.54 11.17 -31.82
N SER A 243 23.86 11.88 -30.90
CA SER A 243 23.63 13.33 -31.03
C SER A 243 24.11 14.22 -29.89
N THR A 244 24.69 13.69 -28.81
CA THR A 244 25.27 14.54 -27.75
C THR A 244 26.60 13.98 -27.22
N ALA A 245 27.65 14.14 -28.02
CA ALA A 245 29.02 14.09 -27.52
C ALA A 245 29.26 15.36 -26.68
N GLY A 246 29.11 15.25 -25.36
CA GLY A 246 29.41 16.34 -24.43
C GLY A 246 28.54 16.27 -23.19
N GLY A 247 28.98 15.50 -22.19
CA GLY A 247 28.29 15.41 -20.90
C GLY A 247 28.09 16.78 -20.26
N GLY A 248 26.84 17.13 -19.96
CA GLY A 248 26.48 18.34 -19.25
C GLY A 248 25.16 18.16 -18.50
N LYS A 249 25.18 18.42 -17.19
CA LYS A 249 24.01 18.42 -16.29
C LYS A 249 22.97 19.45 -16.75
N HIS A 250 21.69 19.13 -16.57
CA HIS A 250 20.59 20.09 -16.73
C HIS A 250 20.72 21.25 -15.72
N PRO A 251 20.57 22.52 -16.15
CA PRO A 251 20.69 23.67 -15.27
C PRO A 251 19.48 23.82 -14.32
N GLY A 252 19.74 24.25 -13.07
CA GLY A 252 18.73 24.61 -12.08
C GLY A 252 18.01 25.93 -12.42
N ILE A 253 17.05 26.35 -11.59
CA ILE A 253 16.09 27.44 -11.91
C ILE A 253 16.65 28.87 -11.76
N LEU A 254 17.79 29.02 -11.06
CA LEU A 254 18.44 30.31 -10.78
C LEU A 254 18.77 31.15 -12.05
N PRO A 255 19.38 30.56 -13.10
CA PRO A 255 19.68 31.27 -14.34
C PRO A 255 18.42 31.71 -15.11
N LEU A 256 17.28 31.06 -14.87
CA LEU A 256 16.00 31.43 -15.48
C LEU A 256 15.42 32.69 -14.82
N LEU A 257 15.54 32.78 -13.49
CA LEU A 257 15.05 33.92 -12.71
C LEU A 257 15.94 35.16 -12.88
N GLU A 258 17.26 34.99 -12.98
CA GLU A 258 18.20 36.08 -13.30
C GLU A 258 17.92 36.68 -14.68
N LYS A 259 17.53 35.83 -15.65
CA LYS A 259 17.18 36.27 -16.99
C LYS A 259 15.89 37.09 -17.03
N ILE A 260 14.86 36.65 -16.30
CA ILE A 260 13.57 37.36 -16.22
C ILE A 260 13.75 38.72 -15.51
N ALA A 261 14.55 38.77 -14.44
CA ALA A 261 14.80 40.01 -13.71
C ALA A 261 15.53 41.08 -14.55
N HIS A 262 16.42 40.64 -15.45
CA HIS A 262 17.09 41.50 -16.43
C HIS A 262 16.15 41.95 -17.57
N GLU A 263 15.21 41.11 -17.99
CA GLU A 263 14.22 41.43 -19.03
C GLU A 263 13.15 42.43 -18.54
N GLU A 264 12.80 42.38 -17.26
CA GLU A 264 11.81 43.26 -16.62
C GLU A 264 12.43 44.55 -16.01
N GLY A 265 13.75 44.73 -16.10
CA GLY A 265 14.46 45.94 -15.64
C GLY A 265 14.47 46.14 -14.12
N VAL A 266 14.35 45.05 -13.36
CA VAL A 266 14.30 45.07 -11.88
C VAL A 266 15.70 45.00 -11.25
N ILE A 267 16.72 44.66 -12.05
CA ILE A 267 18.16 44.74 -11.75
C ILE A 267 18.96 45.04 -13.00
#